data_AF-A0A6G3Z7C8-F1
#
_entry.id   AF-A0A6G3Z7C8-F1
#
_cell.length_a   1.000
_cell.length_b   1.000
_cell.length_c   1.000
_cell.angle_alpha   90.00
_cell.angle_beta   90.00
_cell.angle_gamma   90.00
#
_symmetry.space_group_name_H-M   'P 1'
#
loop_
_entity.id
_entity.type
_entity.pdbx_description
1 polymer ?
#
loop_
_entity_poly.entity_id
_entity_poly.type
_entity_poly.pdbx_seq_one_letter_code
_entity_poly.pdbx_strand_id
1 'polypeptide(L)' 'MVDFTVVIPTYNGAERISKLLEHLQAQIETEALTWEVLVVDNNSSDSQLH' A
#
# COMPACT_ATOMS: atom_id res chain seq x y z
N MET A 1 -6.20 20.37 5.76
CA MET A 1 -5.61 19.12 5.27
C MET A 1 -4.99 18.41 6.45
N VAL A 2 -5.20 17.10 6.55
CA VAL A 2 -4.62 16.24 7.60
C VAL A 2 -3.53 15.38 6.97
N ASP A 3 -2.34 15.38 7.54
CA ASP A 3 -1.26 14.50 7.12
C ASP A 3 -1.52 13.09 7.67
N PHE A 4 -1.54 12.09 6.78
CA PHE A 4 -1.93 10.72 7.12
C PHE A 4 -1.05 9.70 6.40
N THR A 5 -0.42 8.80 7.14
CA THR A 5 0.44 7.75 6.55
C THR A 5 -0.19 6.38 6.79
N VAL A 6 -0.36 5.61 5.71
CA VAL A 6 -0.74 4.19 5.78
C VAL A 6 0.53 3.35 5.70
N VAL A 7 0.85 2.61 6.76
CA VAL A 7 1.97 1.67 6.76
C VAL A 7 1.45 0.26 6.52
N ILE A 8 1.96 -0.41 5.48
CA ILE A 8 1.57 -1.77 5.10
C ILE A 8 2.77 -2.70 5.24
N PRO A 9 2.88 -3.47 6.33
CA PRO A 9 3.85 -4.55 6.39
C PRO A 9 3.40 -5.70 5.47
N THR A 10 4.32 -6.23 4.68
CA THR A 10 4.07 -7.38 3.81
C THR A 10 5.19 -8.42 3.92
N TYR A 11 4.81 -9.68 3.85
CA TYR A 11 5.70 -10.83 3.72
C TYR A 11 5.02 -11.84 2.80
N ASN A 12 5.70 -12.23 1.73
CA ASN A 12 5.19 -13.11 0.69
C ASN A 12 3.75 -12.73 0.25
N GLY A 13 3.59 -11.45 -0.10
CA GLY A 13 2.29 -10.83 -0.40
C GLY A 13 2.19 -10.18 -1.78
N ALA A 14 3.04 -10.55 -2.74
CA ALA A 14 3.19 -9.86 -4.03
C ALA A 14 1.86 -9.68 -4.80
N GLU A 15 1.00 -10.69 -4.86
CA GLU A 15 -0.31 -10.55 -5.51
C GLU A 15 -1.32 -9.71 -4.71
N ARG A 16 -1.23 -9.78 -3.38
CA ARG A 16 -2.17 -9.11 -2.47
C ARG A 16 -1.87 -7.62 -2.40
N ILE A 17 -0.60 -7.23 -2.41
CA ILE A 17 -0.20 -5.83 -2.30
C ILE A 17 -0.66 -5.03 -3.51
N SER A 18 -0.58 -5.56 -4.73
CA SER A 18 -1.06 -4.88 -5.93
C SER A 18 -2.55 -4.56 -5.86
N LYS A 19 -3.39 -5.55 -5.52
CA LYS A 19 -4.85 -5.36 -5.37
C LYS A 19 -5.20 -4.40 -4.24
N LEU A 20 -4.44 -4.44 -3.14
CA LEU A 20 -4.64 -3.52 -2.02
C LEU A 20 -4.35 -2.08 -2.42
N LEU A 21 -3.26 -1.83 -3.17
CA LEU A 21 -2.92 -0.50 -3.66
C LEU A 21 -3.97 0.04 -4.65
N GLU A 22 -4.50 -0.81 -5.52
CA GLU A 22 -5.63 -0.45 -6.41
C GLU A 22 -6.87 -0.02 -5.61
N HIS A 23 -7.22 -0.75 -4.56
CA HIS A 23 -8.35 -0.40 -3.69
C HIS A 23 -8.12 0.84 -2.84
N LEU A 24 -6.88 1.08 -2.40
CA LEU A 24 -6.51 2.32 -1.71
C LEU A 24 -6.61 3.53 -2.65
N GLN A 25 -6.15 3.39 -3.89
CA GLN A 25 -6.29 4.45 -4.89
C GLN A 25 -7.76 4.78 -5.19
N ALA A 26 -8.64 3.78 -5.13
CA ALA A 26 -10.07 3.94 -5.40
C ALA A 26 -10.88 4.50 -4.21
N GLN A 27 -10.23 4.88 -3.09
CA GLN A 27 -10.94 5.46 -1.95
C GLN A 27 -11.56 6.82 -2.31
N ILE A 28 -12.81 7.02 -1.89
CA ILE A 28 -13.55 8.27 -2.04
C ILE A 28 -13.47 9.09 -0.73
N GLU A 29 -13.82 10.37 -0.79
CA GLU A 29 -13.86 11.27 0.39
C GLU A 29 -12.48 11.47 1.06
N THR A 30 -11.40 11.37 0.28
CA THR A 30 -10.02 11.55 0.76
C THR A 30 -9.47 12.96 0.53
N GLU A 31 -10.28 13.91 0.04
CA GLU A 31 -9.84 15.25 -0.35
C GLU A 31 -9.33 16.09 0.83
N ALA A 32 -9.72 15.73 2.06
CA ALA A 32 -9.23 16.35 3.28
C ALA A 32 -7.85 15.84 3.73
N LEU A 33 -7.36 14.73 3.14
CA LEU A 33 -6.12 14.05 3.51
C LEU A 33 -4.99 14.41 2.55
N THR A 34 -3.83 14.70 3.10
CA THR A 34 -2.55 14.56 2.40
C THR A 34 -1.96 13.26 2.88
N TRP A 35 -2.01 12.24 2.02
CA TRP A 35 -1.69 10.89 2.46
C TRP A 35 -0.74 10.15 1.53
N GLU A 36 0.05 9.30 2.15
CA GLU A 36 1.05 8.46 1.51
C GLU A 36 0.90 7.01 1.99
N VAL A 37 1.44 6.09 1.20
CA VAL A 37 1.47 4.66 1.54
C VAL A 37 2.92 4.20 1.61
N LEU A 38 3.32 3.69 2.78
CA LEU A 38 4.63 3.08 3.00
C LEU A 38 4.50 1.56 3.05
N VAL A 39 4.98 0.88 2.02
CA VAL A 39 5.03 -0.59 1.99
C VAL A 39 6.36 -1.05 2.60
N VAL A 40 6.27 -1.85 3.65
CA VAL A 40 7.44 -2.41 4.35
C VAL A 40 7.52 -3.91 4.03
N ASP A 41 8.43 -4.27 3.13
CA ASP A 41 8.69 -5.66 2.79
C ASP A 41 9.59 -6.31 3.85
N ASN A 42 9.11 -7.40 4.45
CA ASN A 42 9.83 -8.17 5.46
C ASN A 42 10.63 -9.32 4.83
N ASN A 43 11.54 -9.00 3.92
CA ASN A 43 12.40 -9.97 3.25
C ASN A 43 11.62 -11.06 2.50
N SER A 44 10.62 -10.66 1.71
CA SER A 44 9.81 -11.59 0.93
C SER A 44 10.64 -12.30 -0.13
N SER A 45 10.23 -13.53 -0.47
CA SER A 45 10.85 -14.35 -1.52
C SER A 45 9.93 -14.56 -2.72
N ASP A 46 8.72 -14.00 -2.70
CA ASP A 46 7.70 -14.16 -3.75
C ASP A 46 7.67 -13.00 -4.75
N SER A 47 8.63 -12.07 -4.69
CA SER A 47 8.74 -10.97 -5.64
C SER A 47 9.16 -11.51 -7.01
N GLN A 48 8.18 -11.76 -7.88
CA GLN A 48 8.45 -12.00 -9.29
C GLN A 48 8.79 -10.67 -9.96
N LEU A 49 10.04 -10.24 -9.84
CA LEU A 49 10.65 -9.36 -10.84
C LEU A 49 10.87 -10.21 -12.11
N HIS A 50 9.84 -10.23 -12.96
CA HIS A 50 9.95 -10.61 -14.37
C HIS A 50 9.45 -9.47 -15.25
#